data_AF-A0A1I2KUP0-F1
#
_entry.id   AF-A0A1I2KUP0-F1
#
_cell.length_a   1.000
_cell.length_b   1.000
_cell.length_c   1.000
_cell.angle_alpha   90.00
_cell.angle_beta   90.00
_cell.angle_gamma   90.00
#
_symmetry.space_group_name_H-M   'P 1'
#
loop_
_entity.id
_entity.type
_entity.pdbx_description
1 polymer ?
#
loop_
_entity_poly.entity_id
_entity_poly.type
_entity_poly.pdbx_seq_one_letter_code
_entity_poly.pdbx_strand_id
1 'polypeptide(L)'
;MPFRADCPGGDHRPPSTGGSCDCGMVTRVPSRPDLPAPLPLVAPDVRDLLARCLYDGPGDPLAADAADHRPDDLRMSGILRRRADRMIAAMAAAGLVVTADTGLSRVA
;
A
#
# COMPACT_ATOMS: atom_id res chain seq x y z
N MET A 1 -2.64 -18.74 -36.41
CA MET A 1 -3.08 -18.65 -35.00
C MET A 1 -4.53 -19.13 -34.96
N PRO A 2 -4.83 -20.36 -34.52
CA PRO A 2 -6.21 -20.86 -34.57
C PRO A 2 -7.06 -20.18 -33.50
N PHE A 3 -8.36 -20.08 -33.79
CA PHE A 3 -9.38 -19.45 -32.96
C PHE A 3 -9.55 -20.22 -31.62
N ARG A 4 -9.81 -19.47 -30.55
CA ARG A 4 -9.97 -19.89 -29.14
C ARG A 4 -11.16 -20.82 -28.85
N ALA A 5 -11.67 -21.58 -29.82
CA ALA A 5 -12.98 -22.22 -29.69
C ALA A 5 -12.97 -23.58 -28.99
N ASP A 6 -11.92 -24.40 -29.08
CA ASP A 6 -11.99 -25.77 -28.54
C ASP A 6 -10.73 -26.13 -27.75
N CYS A 7 -10.77 -25.84 -26.45
CA CYS A 7 -9.90 -26.55 -25.52
C CYS A 7 -10.53 -27.91 -25.20
N PRO A 8 -9.77 -29.01 -25.21
CA PRO A 8 -10.30 -30.35 -24.92
C PRO A 8 -10.87 -30.53 -23.50
N GLY A 9 -10.68 -29.55 -22.60
CA GLY A 9 -11.23 -29.57 -21.24
C GLY A 9 -12.59 -28.87 -21.05
N GLY A 10 -13.27 -28.41 -22.11
CA GLY A 10 -14.63 -27.87 -21.99
C GLY A 10 -14.72 -26.43 -21.46
N ASP A 11 -15.74 -26.14 -20.65
CA ASP A 11 -16.06 -24.78 -20.17
C ASP A 11 -14.89 -24.16 -19.39
N HIS A 12 -14.39 -23.04 -19.91
CA HIS A 12 -13.30 -22.26 -19.29
C HIS A 12 -13.76 -21.31 -18.20
N ARG A 13 -15.03 -21.38 -17.80
CA ARG A 13 -15.49 -20.61 -16.65
C ARG A 13 -14.65 -20.97 -15.42
N PRO A 14 -14.06 -19.95 -14.77
CA PRO A 14 -13.18 -20.20 -13.65
C PRO A 14 -13.96 -20.82 -12.48
N PRO A 15 -13.42 -21.88 -11.82
CA PRO A 15 -13.99 -22.40 -10.58
C PRO A 15 -14.02 -21.31 -9.51
N SER A 16 -15.13 -21.20 -8.78
CA SER A 16 -15.32 -20.16 -7.75
C SER A 16 -14.36 -20.31 -6.55
N THR A 17 -13.77 -21.49 -6.37
CA THR A 17 -12.89 -21.84 -5.24
C THR A 17 -11.39 -21.79 -5.57
N GLY A 18 -11.01 -21.45 -6.80
CA GLY A 18 -9.64 -21.61 -7.29
C GLY A 18 -9.32 -23.06 -7.70
N GLY A 19 -8.21 -23.25 -8.42
CA GLY A 19 -7.81 -24.53 -9.00
C GLY A 19 -7.38 -24.42 -10.46
N SER A 20 -7.11 -25.57 -11.09
CA SER A 20 -6.86 -25.68 -12.53
C SER A 20 -8.12 -26.07 -13.29
N CYS A 21 -8.25 -25.65 -14.56
CA CYS A 21 -9.20 -26.29 -15.47
C CYS A 21 -8.89 -27.79 -15.60
N ASP A 22 -9.87 -28.59 -15.99
CA ASP A 22 -9.68 -30.01 -16.33
C ASP A 22 -8.68 -30.20 -17.48
N CYS A 23 -8.48 -29.16 -18.30
CA CYS A 23 -7.47 -29.12 -19.36
C CYS A 23 -6.01 -28.97 -18.90
N GLY A 24 -5.75 -28.69 -17.63
CA GLY A 24 -4.40 -28.45 -17.09
C GLY A 24 -3.66 -27.20 -17.60
N MET A 25 -4.21 -26.47 -18.58
CA MET A 25 -3.56 -25.32 -19.22
C MET A 25 -3.76 -24.00 -18.46
N VAL A 26 -4.76 -23.91 -17.59
CA VAL A 26 -5.08 -22.69 -16.83
C VAL A 26 -5.09 -23.02 -15.34
N THR A 27 -4.13 -22.47 -14.60
CA THR A 27 -4.06 -22.55 -13.14
C THR A 27 -4.29 -21.15 -12.56
N ARG A 28 -5.33 -20.97 -11.75
CA ARG A 28 -5.46 -19.75 -10.94
C ARG A 28 -4.87 -19.98 -9.55
N VAL A 29 -3.89 -19.15 -9.21
CA VAL A 29 -3.49 -18.90 -7.82
C VAL A 29 -4.68 -18.22 -7.12
N PRO A 30 -5.10 -18.66 -5.92
CA PRO A 30 -6.16 -17.98 -5.20
C PRO A 30 -5.79 -16.50 -5.05
N SER A 31 -6.62 -15.62 -5.61
CA SER A 31 -6.56 -14.20 -5.33
C SER A 31 -6.75 -14.07 -3.82
N ARG A 32 -5.75 -13.51 -3.14
CA ARG A 32 -5.88 -13.18 -1.72
C ARG A 32 -7.20 -12.43 -1.54
N PRO A 33 -8.08 -12.83 -0.60
CA PRO A 33 -9.32 -12.10 -0.39
C PRO A 33 -8.98 -10.64 -0.15
N ASP A 34 -9.82 -9.73 -0.67
CA ASP A 34 -9.79 -8.31 -0.36
C ASP A 34 -10.01 -8.17 1.15
N LEU A 35 -8.92 -8.28 1.90
CA LEU A 35 -8.90 -7.87 3.29
C LEU A 35 -9.31 -6.39 3.28
N PRO A 36 -10.24 -5.97 4.16
CA PRO A 36 -10.53 -4.56 4.31
C PRO A 36 -9.19 -3.84 4.44
N ALA A 37 -8.95 -2.87 3.56
CA ALA A 37 -7.72 -2.09 3.56
C ALA A 37 -7.45 -1.72 5.02
N PRO A 38 -6.29 -2.11 5.60
CA PRO A 38 -6.04 -1.86 7.00
C PRO A 38 -6.37 -0.39 7.25
N LEU A 39 -7.30 -0.12 8.17
CA LEU A 39 -7.47 1.24 8.71
C LEU A 39 -6.05 1.76 9.00
N PRO A 40 -5.74 3.04 8.71
CA PRO A 40 -4.39 3.54 8.86
C PRO A 40 -3.86 3.11 10.22
N LEU A 41 -2.83 2.25 10.20
CA LEU A 41 -2.31 1.62 11.41
C LEU A 41 -1.84 2.66 12.44
N VAL A 42 -1.65 3.91 11.99
CA VAL A 42 -1.11 5.02 12.75
C VAL A 42 -1.81 6.31 12.34
N ALA A 43 -1.92 7.26 13.28
CA ALA A 43 -2.48 8.59 13.05
C ALA A 43 -1.75 9.32 11.89
N PRO A 44 -2.46 10.19 11.13
CA PRO A 44 -1.89 10.93 10.00
C PRO A 44 -0.62 11.70 10.35
N ASP A 45 -0.56 12.29 11.54
CA ASP A 45 0.56 13.10 12.00
C ASP A 45 1.85 12.27 12.18
N VAL A 46 1.73 11.04 12.69
CA VAL A 46 2.88 10.14 12.84
C VAL A 46 3.34 9.63 11.47
N ARG A 47 2.40 9.31 10.57
CA ARG A 47 2.75 8.94 9.20
C ARG A 47 3.49 10.09 8.50
N ASP A 48 3.00 11.32 8.66
CA ASP A 48 3.60 12.49 8.02
C ASP A 48 4.95 12.84 8.68
N LEU A 49 5.13 12.63 9.99
CA LEU A 49 6.44 12.70 10.65
C LEU A 49 7.43 11.71 10.04
N LEU A 50 7.05 10.44 9.93
CA LEU A 50 7.90 9.42 9.30
C LEU A 50 8.18 9.76 7.84
N ALA A 51 7.20 10.28 7.11
CA ALA A 51 7.37 10.73 5.73
C ALA A 51 8.38 11.87 5.61
N ARG A 52 8.41 12.83 6.55
CA ARG A 52 9.45 13.89 6.62
C ARG A 52 10.84 13.31 6.88
N CYS A 53 10.96 12.33 7.79
CA CYS A 53 12.25 11.67 8.06
C CYS A 53 12.82 10.92 6.85
N LEU A 54 11.99 10.55 5.88
CA LEU A 54 12.39 9.85 4.65
C LEU A 54 12.79 10.80 3.52
N TYR A 55 12.76 12.12 3.76
CA TYR A 55 13.06 13.14 2.76
C TYR A 55 14.36 13.87 3.09
N ASP A 56 15.36 13.67 2.23
CA ASP A 56 16.68 14.32 2.35
C ASP A 56 16.81 15.58 1.47
N GLY A 57 15.73 15.99 0.81
CA GLY A 57 15.73 17.14 -0.10
C GLY A 57 15.50 18.47 0.63
N PRO A 58 15.66 19.60 -0.07
CA PRO A 58 15.36 20.91 0.50
C PRO A 58 13.85 21.11 0.69
N GLY A 59 13.49 21.92 1.69
CA GLY A 59 12.11 22.29 2.02
C GLY A 59 11.35 21.22 2.80
N ASP A 60 10.10 21.53 3.17
CA ASP A 60 9.16 20.55 3.73
C ASP A 60 7.99 20.35 2.76
N PRO A 61 8.00 19.27 1.95
CA PRO A 61 6.91 18.97 1.01
C PRO A 61 5.60 18.59 1.73
N LEU A 62 5.62 18.40 3.05
CA LEU A 62 4.47 18.06 3.91
C LEU A 62 4.03 19.24 4.79
N ALA A 63 4.55 20.46 4.58
CA ALA A 63 4.15 21.65 5.34
C ALA A 63 2.68 22.01 5.07
N ALA A 64 1.89 22.26 6.12
CA ALA A 64 0.46 22.53 5.98
C ALA A 64 0.13 23.95 5.47
N ASP A 65 1.11 24.86 5.54
CA ASP A 65 0.96 26.30 5.33
C ASP A 65 1.51 26.80 3.99
N ALA A 66 1.99 25.90 3.12
CA ALA A 66 2.36 26.27 1.77
C ALA A 66 1.08 26.54 0.96
N ALA A 67 0.61 27.79 1.06
CA ALA A 67 -0.46 28.36 0.25
C ALA A 67 -0.20 28.25 -1.27
N ASP A 68 0.97 27.77 -1.67
CA ASP A 68 1.38 27.52 -3.04
C ASP A 68 2.19 26.21 -3.13
N HIS A 69 1.57 25.08 -2.78
CA HIS A 69 2.17 23.78 -3.03
C HIS A 69 2.39 23.59 -4.53
N ARG A 70 3.66 23.57 -4.96
CA ARG A 70 3.97 23.26 -6.34
C ARG A 70 3.50 21.82 -6.64
N PRO A 71 3.07 21.52 -7.88
CA PRO A 71 2.64 20.17 -8.24
C PRO A 71 3.68 19.08 -7.88
N ASP A 72 4.96 19.44 -7.94
CA ASP A 72 6.06 18.54 -7.56
C ASP A 72 6.09 18.23 -6.06
N ASP A 73 5.77 19.20 -5.20
CA ASP A 73 5.72 19.01 -3.74
C ASP A 73 4.56 18.10 -3.34
N LEU A 74 3.40 18.27 -3.99
CA LEU A 74 2.25 17.37 -3.82
C LEU A 74 2.56 15.95 -4.28
N ARG A 75 3.27 15.82 -5.41
CA ARG A 75 3.70 14.51 -5.91
C ARG A 75 4.69 13.87 -4.94
N MET A 76 5.64 14.65 -4.43
CA MET A 76 6.66 14.19 -3.50
C MET A 76 6.04 13.75 -2.17
N SER A 77 5.16 14.56 -1.57
CA SER A 77 4.45 14.22 -0.34
C SER A 77 3.64 12.93 -0.48
N GLY A 78 2.98 12.73 -1.63
CA GLY A 78 2.30 11.48 -1.95
C GLY A 78 3.24 10.27 -2.02
N ILE A 79 4.44 10.43 -2.59
CA ILE A 79 5.47 9.37 -2.62
C ILE A 79 5.97 9.05 -1.21
N LEU A 80 6.27 10.07 -0.41
CA LEU A 80 6.81 9.93 0.94
C LEU A 80 5.80 9.28 1.89
N ARG A 81 4.52 9.69 1.84
CA ARG A 81 3.45 9.03 2.62
C ARG A 81 3.32 7.54 2.29
N ARG A 82 3.35 7.17 1.00
CA ARG A 82 3.32 5.75 0.60
C ARG A 82 4.56 4.97 1.05
N ARG A 83 5.73 5.63 1.17
CA ARG A 83 6.94 5.01 1.72
C ARG A 83 6.79 4.79 3.22
N ALA A 84 6.30 5.79 3.95
CA ALA A 84 5.99 5.68 5.37
C ALA A 84 4.99 4.55 5.65
N ASP A 85 3.92 4.43 4.84
CA ASP A 85 2.93 3.35 4.96
C ASP A 85 3.57 1.96 4.81
N ARG A 86 4.49 1.78 3.84
CA ARG A 86 5.21 0.52 3.68
C ARG A 86 6.13 0.21 4.85
N MET A 87 6.79 1.23 5.42
CA MET A 87 7.63 1.06 6.60
C MET A 87 6.79 0.67 7.83
N ILE A 88 5.64 1.31 8.04
CA ILE A 88 4.67 0.97 9.09
C ILE A 88 4.19 -0.48 8.92
N ALA A 89 3.84 -0.88 7.70
CA ALA A 89 3.43 -2.25 7.43
C ALA A 89 4.55 -3.26 7.70
N ALA A 90 5.81 -2.93 7.38
CA ALA A 90 6.96 -3.79 7.67
C ALA A 90 7.21 -3.92 9.18
N MET A 91 7.07 -2.83 9.95
CA MET A 91 7.13 -2.86 11.41
C MET A 91 6.03 -3.76 11.99
N ALA A 92 4.78 -3.60 11.52
CA ALA A 92 3.67 -4.44 11.96
C ALA A 92 3.89 -5.93 11.64
N ALA A 93 4.43 -6.24 10.45
CA ALA A 93 4.77 -7.61 10.06
C ALA A 93 5.89 -8.21 10.95
N ALA A 94 6.76 -7.37 11.50
CA ALA A 94 7.77 -7.75 12.48
C ALA A 94 7.24 -7.82 13.94
N GLY A 95 5.93 -7.58 14.15
CA GLY A 95 5.32 -7.56 15.48
C GLY A 95 5.53 -6.26 16.26
N LEU A 96 6.02 -5.21 15.60
CA LEU A 96 6.22 -3.89 16.21
C LEU A 96 4.98 -3.02 16.01
N VAL A 97 4.55 -2.32 17.06
CA VAL A 97 3.43 -1.39 17.02
C VAL A 97 3.98 0.03 17.17
N VAL A 98 3.59 0.92 16.26
CA VAL A 98 3.88 2.35 16.36
C VAL A 98 2.63 3.05 16.88
N THR A 99 2.72 3.61 18.09
CA THR A 99 1.65 4.41 18.69
C THR A 99 2.14 5.83 18.90
N ALA A 100 1.26 6.81 18.73
CA ALA A 100 1.50 8.14 19.29
C ALA A 100 1.35 8.02 20.81
N ASP A 101 2.44 8.23 21.57
CA ASP A 101 2.29 8.46 22.99
C ASP A 101 1.65 9.84 23.17
N THR A 102 0.58 9.93 23.95
CA THR A 102 -0.16 11.18 24.17
C THR A 102 0.63 12.21 24.99
N GLY A 103 1.82 11.86 25.47
CA GLY A 103 2.71 12.74 26.24
C GLY A 103 3.94 13.20 25.44
N LEU A 104 3.77 14.15 24.52
CA LEU A 104 4.91 14.88 23.96
C LEU A 104 5.17 16.13 24.81
N SER A 105 6.21 16.10 25.64
CA SER A 105 6.75 17.31 26.30
C SER A 105 7.86 17.92 25.44
N ARG A 106 7.85 19.24 25.27
CA ARG A 106 8.93 19.97 24.62
C ARG A 106 10.19 19.90 25.50
N VAL A 107 11.33 19.61 24.88
CA VAL A 107 12.62 19.95 25.47
C VAL A 107 12.73 21.48 25.40
N ALA A 108 12.85 22.11 26.57
CA ALA A 108 13.10 23.55 26.71
C ALA A 108 14.55 23.89 26.36
#